data_AF-A0A286BWC9-F1
#
_entry.id   AF-A0A286BWC9-F1
#
_cell.length_a   1.000
_cell.length_b   1.000
_cell.length_c   1.000
_cell.angle_alpha   90.00
_cell.angle_beta   90.00
_cell.angle_gamma   90.00
#
_symmetry.space_group_name_H-M   'P 1'
#
loop_
_entity.id
_entity.type
_entity.pdbx_description
1 polymer ?
#
loop_
_entity_poly.entity_id
_entity_poly.type
_entity_poly.pdbx_seq_one_letter_code
_entity_poly.pdbx_strand_id
1 'polypeptide(L)'
;MEATKKFILDGLADFGLSDLPGRPYDSAFELLASPPVRKRVIMMGFNGSLADAHITNAQSIEKDFESPTISNVQNGIEGAWGITHLAKRLQQIPVGLGYDWQDVVYTNAIMMCSQNAASIQKEALKQNLSVEQLVKTQWASSRM
;
A
#
# COMPACT_ATOMS: atom_id res chain seq x y z
N MET A 1 8.42 5.11 -15.84
CA MET A 1 8.42 5.17 -14.36
C MET A 1 8.02 6.56 -13.85
N GLU A 2 8.62 7.66 -14.32
CA GLU A 2 8.22 9.03 -13.91
C GLU A 2 6.72 9.32 -14.06
N ALA A 3 6.14 8.98 -15.21
CA ALA A 3 4.70 9.12 -15.42
C ALA A 3 3.87 8.32 -14.41
N THR A 4 4.33 7.14 -14.01
CA THR A 4 3.70 6.31 -12.97
C THR A 4 3.83 6.95 -11.60
N LYS A 5 5.00 7.50 -11.26
CA LYS A 5 5.22 8.24 -10.00
C LYS A 5 4.26 9.41 -9.91
N LYS A 6 4.21 10.23 -10.95
CA LYS A 6 3.29 11.37 -11.02
C LYS A 6 1.84 10.93 -10.89
N PHE A 7 1.41 9.91 -11.64
CA PHE A 7 0.05 9.38 -11.58
C PHE A 7 -0.35 8.92 -10.17
N ILE A 8 0.55 8.22 -9.47
CA ILE A 8 0.28 7.75 -8.09
C ILE A 8 0.22 8.94 -7.12
N LEU A 9 1.17 9.87 -7.19
CA LEU A 9 1.21 11.03 -6.30
C LEU A 9 0.02 11.97 -6.51
N ASP A 10 -0.35 12.24 -7.77
CA ASP A 10 -1.56 12.99 -8.11
C ASP A 10 -2.79 12.30 -7.52
N GLY A 11 -2.93 10.98 -7.71
CA GLY A 11 -4.04 10.23 -7.16
C GLY A 11 -4.10 10.28 -5.63
N LEU A 12 -2.97 10.12 -4.94
CA LEU A 12 -2.91 10.27 -3.48
C LEU A 12 -3.35 11.67 -3.04
N ALA A 13 -2.96 12.72 -3.77
CA ALA A 13 -3.35 14.10 -3.47
C ALA A 13 -4.84 14.33 -3.70
N ASP A 14 -5.36 13.90 -4.86
CA ASP A 14 -6.76 14.06 -5.26
C ASP A 14 -7.73 13.41 -4.27
N PHE A 15 -7.33 12.29 -3.65
CA PHE A 15 -8.13 11.60 -2.65
C PHE A 15 -7.84 12.01 -1.20
N GLY A 16 -6.93 12.95 -0.94
CA GLY A 16 -6.56 13.39 0.41
C GLY A 16 -5.80 12.35 1.22
N LEU A 17 -4.99 11.52 0.56
CA LEU A 17 -4.29 10.38 1.13
C LEU A 17 -2.78 10.59 1.26
N SER A 18 -2.22 11.63 0.64
CA SER A 18 -0.77 11.89 0.56
C SER A 18 -0.08 11.93 1.92
N ASP A 19 -0.66 12.64 2.88
CA ASP A 19 -0.07 12.91 4.19
C ASP A 19 -0.45 11.89 5.26
N LEU A 20 -1.29 10.91 4.91
CA LEU A 20 -1.63 9.84 5.84
C LEU A 20 -0.40 8.97 6.10
N PRO A 21 -0.11 8.63 7.37
CA PRO A 21 0.95 7.70 7.70
C PRO A 21 0.70 6.35 7.03
N GLY A 22 1.69 5.86 6.28
CA GLY A 22 1.60 4.57 5.63
C GLY A 22 2.46 4.40 4.39
N ARG A 23 2.32 3.19 3.84
CA ARG A 23 2.94 2.70 2.62
C ARG A 23 1.86 2.02 1.78
N PRO A 24 1.48 2.57 0.61
CA PRO A 24 0.39 2.04 -0.20
C PRO A 24 0.70 0.67 -0.83
N TYR A 25 1.98 0.42 -1.12
CA TYR A 25 2.46 -0.78 -1.82
C TYR A 25 3.74 -1.32 -1.19
N ASP A 26 3.85 -2.64 -1.11
CA ASP A 26 5.05 -3.34 -0.64
C ASP A 26 5.85 -3.99 -1.79
N SER A 27 5.46 -3.74 -3.05
CA SER A 27 6.14 -4.23 -4.25
C SER A 27 7.21 -3.28 -4.78
N ALA A 28 8.10 -3.77 -5.65
CA ALA A 28 9.07 -2.94 -6.36
C ALA A 28 8.37 -1.85 -7.20
N PHE A 29 8.91 -0.62 -7.20
CA PHE A 29 8.33 0.48 -7.98
C PHE A 29 8.36 0.20 -9.49
N GLU A 30 9.41 -0.48 -9.98
CA GLU A 30 9.51 -0.90 -11.37
C GLU A 30 8.32 -1.80 -11.77
N LEU A 31 7.84 -2.66 -10.87
CA LEU A 31 6.63 -3.45 -11.10
C LEU A 31 5.41 -2.54 -11.23
N LEU A 32 5.26 -1.52 -10.39
CA LEU A 32 4.16 -0.54 -10.50
C LEU A 32 4.18 0.17 -11.85
N ALA A 33 5.38 0.48 -12.36
CA ALA A 33 5.57 1.13 -13.67
C ALA A 33 5.47 0.18 -14.87
N SER A 34 5.39 -1.13 -14.64
CA SER A 34 5.35 -2.13 -15.71
C SER A 34 3.98 -2.23 -16.42
N PRO A 35 3.91 -2.84 -17.61
CA PRO A 35 2.63 -3.09 -18.28
C PRO A 35 1.69 -3.98 -17.46
N PRO A 36 0.35 -3.81 -17.58
CA PRO A 36 -0.62 -4.60 -16.82
C PRO A 36 -0.44 -6.13 -16.94
N VAL A 37 0.02 -6.63 -18.09
CA VAL A 37 0.24 -8.07 -18.33
C VAL A 37 1.25 -8.69 -17.36
N ARG A 38 2.21 -7.91 -16.85
CA ARG A 38 3.21 -8.36 -15.88
C ARG A 38 2.66 -8.43 -14.46
N LYS A 39 1.59 -7.69 -14.14
CA LYS A 39 1.15 -7.49 -12.75
C LYS A 39 0.19 -8.59 -12.30
N ARG A 40 0.39 -9.08 -11.09
CA ARG A 40 -0.56 -9.88 -10.31
C ARG A 40 -0.86 -9.13 -9.03
N VAL A 41 -2.09 -9.17 -8.53
CA VAL A 41 -2.47 -8.39 -7.34
C VAL A 41 -2.75 -9.32 -6.18
N ILE A 42 -2.08 -9.08 -5.06
CA ILE A 42 -2.42 -9.67 -3.76
C ILE A 42 -2.75 -8.50 -2.82
N MET A 43 -4.01 -8.47 -2.41
CA MET A 43 -4.51 -7.53 -1.41
C MET A 43 -4.27 -8.13 -0.02
N MET A 44 -3.44 -7.45 0.76
CA MET A 44 -3.14 -7.77 2.15
C MET A 44 -4.12 -7.05 3.06
N GLY A 45 -4.38 -7.62 4.24
CA GLY A 45 -5.39 -7.16 5.17
C GLY A 45 -5.32 -5.66 5.50
N PHE A 46 -6.34 -5.14 6.16
CA PHE A 46 -6.56 -3.70 6.31
C PHE A 46 -5.54 -2.95 7.19
N ASN A 47 -4.72 -3.66 7.98
CA ASN A 47 -3.80 -3.05 8.96
C ASN A 47 -2.43 -2.79 8.30
N GLY A 48 -2.14 -1.52 8.02
CA GLY A 48 -0.77 -1.09 7.72
C GLY A 48 0.16 -1.32 8.91
N SER A 49 1.47 -1.36 8.66
CA SER A 49 2.48 -1.57 9.70
C SER A 49 2.66 -0.33 10.57
N LEU A 50 2.87 -0.51 11.88
CA LEU A 50 3.35 0.57 12.75
C LEU A 50 4.74 1.08 12.35
N ALA A 51 5.55 0.25 11.65
CA ALA A 51 6.84 0.68 11.13
C ALA A 51 6.71 1.79 10.08
N ASP A 52 5.58 1.81 9.34
CA ASP A 52 5.28 2.84 8.35
C ASP A 52 4.53 4.05 8.96
N ALA A 53 4.27 4.07 10.27
CA ALA A 53 3.59 5.19 10.93
C ALA A 53 4.42 6.50 10.93
N HIS A 54 5.71 6.42 10.59
CA HIS A 54 6.64 7.54 10.57
C HIS A 54 6.90 8.08 9.16
N ILE A 55 6.29 7.50 8.13
CA ILE A 55 6.39 7.94 6.73
C ILE A 55 4.98 8.16 6.19
N THR A 56 4.79 9.17 5.34
CA THR A 56 3.51 9.37 4.66
C THR A 56 3.41 8.53 3.38
N ASN A 57 2.19 8.30 2.89
CA ASN A 57 1.99 7.59 1.64
C ASN A 57 2.79 8.23 0.49
N ALA A 58 2.77 9.56 0.36
CA ALA A 58 3.53 10.25 -0.69
C ALA A 58 5.05 10.05 -0.54
N GLN A 59 5.58 10.20 0.67
CA GLN A 59 7.01 9.99 0.96
C GLN A 59 7.44 8.54 0.67
N SER A 60 6.59 7.55 0.94
CA SER A 60 6.88 6.15 0.63
C SER A 60 7.04 5.93 -0.87
N ILE A 61 6.19 6.55 -1.69
CA ILE A 61 6.28 6.50 -3.16
C ILE A 61 7.53 7.21 -3.68
N GLU A 62 7.88 8.37 -3.11
CA GLU A 62 9.10 9.09 -3.48
C GLU A 62 10.35 8.29 -3.16
N LYS A 63 10.41 7.66 -1.98
CA LYS A 63 11.55 6.85 -1.54
C LYS A 63 11.68 5.56 -2.35
N ASP A 64 10.57 4.88 -2.62
CA ASP A 64 10.59 3.64 -3.42
C ASP A 64 10.99 3.91 -4.87
N PHE A 65 10.68 5.10 -5.38
CA PHE A 65 11.15 5.53 -6.70
C PHE A 65 12.67 5.66 -6.79
N GLU A 66 13.36 6.02 -5.70
CA GLU A 66 14.82 6.10 -5.65
C GLU A 66 15.50 4.72 -5.67
N SER A 67 14.77 3.66 -5.27
CA SER A 67 15.25 2.27 -5.26
C SER A 67 14.24 1.35 -5.95
N PRO A 68 14.02 1.51 -7.27
CA PRO A 68 12.82 1.03 -7.94
C PRO A 68 12.74 -0.49 -8.09
N THR A 69 13.85 -1.20 -7.92
CA THR A 69 13.94 -2.66 -8.07
C THR A 69 13.71 -3.41 -6.76
N ILE A 70 13.64 -2.70 -5.63
CA ILE A 70 13.52 -3.31 -4.30
C ILE A 70 12.04 -3.44 -3.92
N SER A 71 11.60 -4.67 -3.64
CA SER A 71 10.30 -4.94 -3.04
C SER A 71 10.41 -4.84 -1.52
N ASN A 72 9.48 -4.16 -0.84
CA ASN A 72 9.50 -4.11 0.62
C ASN A 72 9.25 -5.50 1.26
N VAL A 73 8.60 -6.42 0.54
CA VAL A 73 8.53 -7.84 0.95
C VAL A 73 9.93 -8.47 1.03
N GLN A 74 10.87 -8.10 0.15
CA GLN A 74 12.26 -8.54 0.23
C GLN A 74 12.91 -8.08 1.54
N ASN A 75 12.74 -6.80 1.89
CA ASN A 75 13.23 -6.25 3.16
C ASN A 75 12.63 -7.02 4.35
N GLY A 76 11.35 -7.39 4.27
CA GLY A 76 10.69 -8.21 5.28
C GLY A 76 11.28 -9.62 5.43
N ILE A 77 11.70 -10.25 4.32
CA ILE A 77 12.38 -11.55 4.31
C ILE A 77 13.76 -11.43 4.97
N GLU A 78 14.46 -10.33 4.70
CA GLU A 78 15.79 -10.00 5.24
C GLU A 78 15.75 -9.55 6.71
N GLY A 79 14.55 -9.39 7.28
CA GLY A 79 14.35 -9.13 8.71
C GLY A 79 14.01 -7.69 9.07
N ALA A 80 13.85 -6.78 8.09
CA ALA A 80 13.49 -5.38 8.35
C ALA A 80 12.13 -5.22 9.06
N TRP A 81 11.24 -6.22 8.94
CA TRP A 81 9.94 -6.25 9.61
C TRP A 81 9.99 -6.91 11.01
N GLY A 82 11.18 -7.30 11.48
CA GLY A 82 11.38 -8.05 12.73
C GLY A 82 11.03 -9.54 12.60
N ILE A 83 9.75 -9.87 12.37
CA ILE A 83 9.30 -11.26 12.19
C ILE A 83 9.23 -11.60 10.69
N THR A 84 10.00 -12.60 10.25
CA THR A 84 10.10 -12.97 8.82
C THR A 84 8.99 -13.89 8.31
N HIS A 85 8.17 -14.46 9.19
CA HIS A 85 7.15 -15.44 8.80
C HIS A 85 6.13 -14.90 7.79
N LEU A 86 5.65 -13.67 8.00
CA LEU A 86 4.70 -13.04 7.08
C LEU A 86 5.33 -12.81 5.71
N ALA A 87 6.49 -12.17 5.66
CA ALA A 87 7.19 -11.87 4.42
C ALA A 87 7.53 -13.14 3.61
N LYS A 88 7.99 -14.20 4.28
CA LYS A 88 8.20 -15.51 3.65
C LYS A 88 6.90 -16.11 3.11
N ARG A 89 5.79 -15.99 3.84
CA ARG A 89 4.50 -16.48 3.37
C ARG A 89 4.01 -15.69 2.14
N LEU A 90 4.20 -14.38 2.13
CA LEU A 90 3.88 -13.52 0.99
C LEU A 90 4.67 -13.91 -0.25
N GLN A 91 5.96 -14.24 -0.10
CA GLN A 91 6.76 -14.77 -1.21
C GLN A 91 6.24 -16.10 -1.77
N GLN A 92 5.69 -16.97 -0.92
CA GLN A 92 5.27 -18.32 -1.31
C GLN A 92 3.87 -18.39 -1.92
N ILE A 93 2.95 -17.49 -1.55
CA ILE A 93 1.57 -17.49 -2.09
C ILE A 93 1.55 -17.42 -3.63
N PRO A 94 2.25 -16.49 -4.30
CA PRO A 94 2.28 -16.41 -5.76
C PRO A 94 2.85 -17.67 -6.41
N VAL A 95 3.90 -18.24 -5.82
CA VAL A 95 4.53 -19.47 -6.32
C VAL A 95 3.52 -20.62 -6.34
N GLY A 96 2.70 -20.75 -5.29
CA GLY A 96 1.60 -21.73 -5.25
C GLY A 96 0.50 -21.49 -6.28
N LEU A 97 0.43 -20.28 -6.85
CA LEU A 97 -0.50 -19.90 -7.92
C LEU A 97 0.15 -19.94 -9.32
N GLY A 98 1.42 -20.33 -9.42
CA GLY A 98 2.16 -20.38 -10.68
C GLY A 98 2.67 -19.02 -11.17
N TYR A 99 2.90 -18.08 -10.25
CA TYR A 99 3.44 -16.75 -10.54
C TYR A 99 4.76 -16.48 -9.82
N ASP A 100 5.61 -15.68 -10.46
CA ASP A 100 6.78 -15.12 -9.81
C ASP A 100 6.35 -14.04 -8.80
N TRP A 101 6.87 -14.10 -7.58
CA TRP A 101 6.47 -13.16 -6.52
C TRP A 101 6.92 -11.72 -6.80
N GLN A 102 7.94 -11.55 -7.65
CA GLN A 102 8.42 -10.27 -8.15
C GLN A 102 7.45 -9.59 -9.11
N ASP A 103 6.50 -10.36 -9.67
CA ASP A 103 5.43 -9.87 -10.55
C ASP A 103 4.15 -9.53 -9.78
N VAL A 104 4.22 -9.52 -8.45
CA VAL A 104 3.06 -9.32 -7.56
C VAL A 104 3.10 -7.95 -6.90
N VAL A 105 2.01 -7.22 -7.09
CA VAL A 105 1.69 -6.00 -6.34
C VAL A 105 1.05 -6.42 -5.02
N TYR A 106 1.77 -6.18 -3.94
CA TYR A 106 1.29 -6.30 -2.57
C TYR A 106 0.78 -4.94 -2.11
N THR A 107 -0.48 -4.85 -1.68
CA THR A 107 -1.08 -3.60 -1.23
C THR A 107 -1.97 -3.83 -0.02
N ASN A 108 -2.01 -2.85 0.88
CA ASN A 108 -2.92 -2.86 2.03
C ASN A 108 -4.28 -2.32 1.60
N ALA A 109 -5.31 -3.12 1.83
CA ALA A 109 -6.69 -2.84 1.42
C ALA A 109 -7.27 -1.49 1.91
N ILE A 110 -6.78 -1.01 3.05
CA ILE A 110 -7.10 0.29 3.63
C ILE A 110 -5.77 0.85 4.11
N MET A 111 -5.43 2.07 3.68
CA MET A 111 -4.18 2.74 4.03
C MET A 111 -4.24 3.31 5.46
N MET A 112 -4.34 2.45 6.46
CA MET A 112 -4.30 2.86 7.86
C MET A 112 -3.22 2.08 8.59
N CYS A 113 -2.14 2.77 8.98
CA CYS A 113 -1.26 2.28 10.03
C CYS A 113 -2.10 2.08 11.29
N SER A 114 -2.30 0.83 11.68
CA SER A 114 -3.13 0.47 12.82
C SER A 114 -2.34 -0.51 13.68
N GLN A 115 -2.53 -0.42 15.00
CA GLN A 115 -1.86 -1.34 15.92
C GLN A 115 -2.42 -2.77 15.79
N ASN A 116 -3.71 -2.89 15.45
CA ASN A 116 -4.44 -4.13 15.28
C ASN A 116 -5.80 -3.88 14.58
N ALA A 117 -6.50 -4.96 14.20
CA ALA A 117 -7.80 -4.88 13.56
C ALA A 117 -8.86 -4.12 14.39
N ALA A 118 -8.79 -4.17 15.72
CA ALA A 118 -9.69 -3.43 16.59
C ALA A 118 -9.43 -1.90 16.53
N SER A 119 -8.17 -1.49 16.32
CA SER A 119 -7.83 -0.07 16.13
C SER A 119 -8.34 0.49 14.80
N ILE A 120 -8.38 -0.31 13.73
CA ILE A 120 -9.09 0.04 12.48
C ILE A 120 -10.57 0.23 12.71
N GLN A 121 -11.19 -0.72 13.40
CA GLN A 121 -12.62 -0.64 13.71
C GLN A 121 -12.92 0.63 14.52
N LYS A 122 -12.07 0.96 15.50
CA LYS A 122 -12.22 2.17 16.31
C LYS A 122 -12.07 3.45 15.48
N GLU A 123 -11.12 3.51 14.56
CA GLU A 123 -10.92 4.69 13.71
C GLU A 123 -12.05 4.85 12.68
N ALA A 124 -12.52 3.74 12.10
CA ALA A 124 -13.70 3.71 11.24
C ALA A 124 -14.98 4.15 11.98
N LEU A 125 -15.14 3.71 13.24
CA LEU A 125 -16.27 4.09 14.09
C LEU A 125 -16.20 5.55 14.56
N LYS A 126 -15.01 6.12 14.80
CA LYS A 126 -14.85 7.55 15.11
C LYS A 126 -15.35 8.46 14.00
N GLN A 127 -15.20 8.02 12.75
CA GLN A 127 -15.65 8.77 11.57
C GLN A 127 -17.18 8.65 11.38
N ASN A 128 -17.83 7.64 11.97
CA ASN A 128 -19.29 7.39 11.91
C ASN A 128 -19.92 7.54 10.51
N LEU A 129 -19.17 7.19 9.46
CA LEU A 129 -19.57 7.26 8.07
C LEU A 129 -19.57 5.84 7.49
N SER A 130 -20.62 5.49 6.76
CA SER A 130 -20.66 4.27 5.95
C SER A 130 -19.68 4.36 4.77
N VAL A 131 -19.28 3.21 4.20
CA VAL A 131 -18.43 3.16 2.99
C VAL A 131 -19.03 3.99 1.85
N GLU A 132 -20.35 3.94 1.71
CA GLU A 132 -21.10 4.77 0.75
C GLU A 132 -21.04 6.27 1.06
N GLN A 133 -21.03 6.64 2.34
CA GLN A 133 -20.89 8.03 2.78
C GLN A 133 -19.45 8.54 2.57
N LEU A 134 -18.43 7.71 2.81
CA LEU A 134 -17.02 8.04 2.52
C LEU A 134 -16.80 8.32 1.03
N VAL A 135 -17.37 7.47 0.15
CA VAL A 135 -17.30 7.66 -1.30
C VAL A 135 -18.07 8.92 -1.73
N LYS A 136 -19.22 9.24 -1.11
CA LYS A 136 -20.04 10.41 -1.45
C LYS A 136 -19.49 11.73 -0.93
N THR A 137 -18.91 11.79 0.28
CA THR A 137 -18.32 13.03 0.81
C THR A 137 -17.09 13.44 0.01
N GLN A 138 -16.30 12.50 -0.51
CA GLN A 138 -15.15 12.75 -1.39
C GLN A 138 -15.52 13.45 -2.71
N TRP A 139 -16.73 13.20 -3.24
CA TRP A 139 -17.22 13.81 -4.48
C TRP A 139 -17.90 15.18 -4.28
N ALA A 140 -18.31 15.48 -3.05
CA ALA A 140 -18.95 16.75 -2.71
C ALA A 140 -17.93 17.87 -2.42
N SER A 141 -16.76 17.53 -1.87
CA SER A 141 -15.67 18.48 -1.58
C SER A 141 -14.77 18.79 -2.79
N SER A 142 -14.86 18.02 -3.88
CA SER A 142 -14.12 18.23 -5.14
C SER A 142 -14.87 19.13 -6.15
N ARG A 143 -15.96 19.78 -5.74
CA ARG A 143 -16.72 20.78 -6.52
C ARG A 143 -16.81 22.16 -5.83
N MET A 144 -15.92 22.47 -4.89
CA MET A 144 -15.73 23.82 -4.36
C MET A 144 -14.35 24.34 -4.68
#